data_AF-A0AAW6U4S5-F1
#
_entry.id   AF-A0AAW6U4S5-F1
#
_cell.length_a   1.000
_cell.length_b   1.000
_cell.length_c   1.000
_cell.angle_alpha   90.00
_cell.angle_beta   90.00
_cell.angle_gamma   90.00
#
_symmetry.space_group_name_H-M   'P 1'
#
loop_
_entity.id
_entity.type
_entity.pdbx_description
1 polymer ?
#
loop_
_entity_poly.entity_id
_entity_poly.type
_entity_poly.pdbx_seq_one_letter_code
_entity_poly.pdbx_strand_id
1 'polypeptide(L)' 'MSEFKLYTIDEVAGILKVTQRTIYNYIKSGMLKAIKIGKYWRINHVDLERFLQTGTNL' A
#
# COMPACT_ATOMS: atom_id res chain seq x y z
N MET A 1 -15.98 -16.91 0.59
CA MET A 1 -15.28 -16.48 1.83
C MET A 1 -14.49 -15.23 1.48
N SER A 2 -14.76 -14.09 2.11
CA SER A 2 -13.99 -12.87 1.90
C SER A 2 -12.71 -12.94 2.72
N GLU A 3 -11.58 -13.26 2.10
CA GLU A 3 -10.29 -13.27 2.77
C GLU A 3 -9.84 -11.83 3.06
N PHE A 4 -9.61 -11.52 4.33
CA PHE A 4 -8.97 -10.26 4.73
C PHE A 4 -7.48 -10.34 4.40
N LYS A 5 -7.09 -9.79 3.25
CA LYS A 5 -5.70 -9.81 2.77
C LYS A 5 -4.99 -8.51 3.13
N LEU A 6 -3.95 -8.66 3.94
CA LEU A 6 -3.09 -7.56 4.38
C LEU A 6 -1.69 -7.76 3.79
N TYR A 7 -1.10 -6.68 3.32
CA TYR A 7 0.24 -6.65 2.77
C TYR A 7 1.19 -5.87 3.66
N THR A 8 2.45 -6.28 3.66
CA THR A 8 3.57 -5.53 4.20
C THR A 8 4.05 -4.48 3.20
N ILE A 9 4.87 -3.53 3.67
CA ILE A 9 5.51 -2.54 2.78
C ILE A 9 6.38 -3.24 1.72
N ASP A 10 7.09 -4.30 2.10
CA ASP A 10 7.94 -5.07 1.19
C ASP A 10 7.15 -5.75 0.07
N GLU A 11 6.02 -6.37 0.42
CA GLU A 11 5.15 -7.00 -0.57
C GLU A 11 4.56 -5.97 -1.53
N VAL A 12 4.08 -4.84 -1.01
CA VAL A 12 3.54 -3.76 -1.86
C VAL A 12 4.62 -3.15 -2.75
N ALA A 13 5.83 -2.97 -2.23
CA ALA A 13 6.98 -2.52 -3.01
C ALA A 13 7.29 -3.50 -4.16
N GLY A 14 7.24 -4.80 -3.90
CA GLY A 14 7.41 -5.85 -4.91
C GLY A 14 6.30 -5.84 -5.96
N ILE A 15 5.03 -5.70 -5.54
CA ILE A 15 3.86 -5.65 -6.43
C ILE A 15 3.95 -4.45 -7.37
N LEU A 16 4.24 -3.26 -6.82
CA LEU A 16 4.29 -2.00 -7.57
C LEU A 16 5.62 -1.80 -8.30
N LYS A 17 6.61 -2.69 -8.08
CA LYS A 17 7.98 -2.58 -8.60
C LYS A 17 8.65 -1.24 -8.27
N VAL A 18 8.45 -0.75 -7.05
CA VAL A 18 9.05 0.49 -6.54
C VAL A 18 9.86 0.23 -5.28
N THR A 19 10.63 1.21 -4.83
CA THR A 19 11.37 1.09 -3.58
C THR A 19 10.44 1.18 -2.37
N GLN A 20 10.82 0.57 -1.24
CA GLN A 20 10.11 0.79 0.04
C GLN A 20 10.00 2.28 0.39
N ARG A 21 11.04 3.08 0.08
CA ARG A 21 11.03 4.53 0.29
C ARG A 21 9.89 5.21 -0.46
N THR A 22 9.62 4.78 -1.70
CA THR A 22 8.49 5.26 -2.49
C THR A 22 7.16 4.93 -1.81
N ILE A 23 7.01 3.70 -1.31
CA ILE A 23 5.81 3.31 -0.54
C ILE A 23 5.64 4.16 0.73
N TYR A 24 6.72 4.40 1.48
CA TYR A 24 6.69 5.31 2.63
C TYR A 24 6.26 6.73 2.23
N ASN A 25 6.73 7.25 1.10
CA ASN A 25 6.31 8.55 0.59
C ASN A 25 4.82 8.56 0.23
N TYR A 26 4.29 7.48 -0.38
CA TYR A 26 2.87 7.34 -0.69
C TYR A 26 2.00 7.29 0.57
N ILE A 27 2.47 6.59 1.61
CA ILE A 27 1.80 6.58 2.91
C ILE A 27 1.84 7.96 3.57
N LYS A 28 3.01 8.60 3.57
CA LYS A 28 3.21 9.91 4.20
C LYS A 28 2.43 11.04 3.50
N SER A 29 2.30 10.97 2.19
CA SER A 29 1.49 11.91 1.38
C SER A 29 -0.01 11.64 1.45
N GLY A 30 -0.43 10.53 2.06
CA GLY A 30 -1.83 10.12 2.15
C GLY A 30 -2.39 9.49 0.88
N MET A 31 -1.56 9.29 -0.15
CA MET A 31 -1.98 8.62 -1.39
C MET A 31 -2.28 7.13 -1.17
N LEU A 32 -1.46 6.45 -0.36
CA LEU A 32 -1.66 5.04 -0.02
C LEU A 32 -2.04 4.90 1.45
N LYS A 33 -3.22 4.36 1.72
CA LYS A 33 -3.65 4.09 3.11
C LYS A 33 -2.91 2.87 3.66
N ALA A 34 -2.35 3.03 4.85
CA ALA A 34 -1.72 1.95 5.61
C ALA A 34 -2.09 2.06 7.10
N ILE A 35 -2.24 0.91 7.73
CA ILE A 35 -2.56 0.75 9.15
C ILE A 35 -1.27 0.39 9.88
N LYS A 36 -0.97 1.15 10.94
CA LYS A 36 0.17 0.85 11.82
C LYS A 36 -0.28 -0.10 12.93
N ILE A 37 0.29 -1.30 12.97
CA ILE A 37 0.04 -2.31 13.99
C ILE A 37 1.34 -2.51 14.77
N GLY A 38 1.42 -1.85 15.94
CA GLY A 38 2.64 -1.78 16.73
C GLY A 38 3.78 -1.11 15.96
N LYS A 39 4.85 -1.86 15.69
CA LYS A 39 6.01 -1.40 14.90
C LYS A 39 5.89 -1.69 13.41
N TYR A 40 4.85 -2.42 12.98
CA TYR A 40 4.69 -2.87 11.61
C TYR A 40 3.62 -2.08 10.88
N TRP A 41 3.81 -1.89 9.57
CA TRP A 41 2.80 -1.35 8.68
C TRP A 41 2.09 -2.48 7.95
N ARG A 42 0.78 -2.33 7.77
CA ARG A 42 -0.07 -3.22 6.99
C ARG A 42 -0.94 -2.41 6.04
N ILE A 43 -1.05 -2.87 4.81
CA ILE A 43 -1.83 -2.22 3.75
C ILE A 43 -2.94 -3.19 3.40
N ASN A 44 -4.18 -2.73 3.45
CA ASN A 44 -5.32 -3.55 3.07
C ASN A 44 -5.32 -3.71 1.54
N HIS A 45 -5.66 -4.90 1.06
CA HIS A 45 -5.82 -5.16 -0.37
C HIS A 45 -6.75 -4.15 -1.06
N VAL A 46 -7.87 -3.81 -0.42
CA VAL A 46 -8.83 -2.83 -0.96
C VAL A 46 -8.21 -1.44 -1.09
N ASP A 47 -7.38 -1.03 -0.15
CA ASP A 47 -6.69 0.27 -0.19
C ASP A 47 -5.61 0.29 -1.27
N LEU A 48 -4.91 -0.83 -1.47
CA LEU A 48 -3.93 -0.98 -2.55
C LEU A 48 -4.60 -0.94 -3.94
N GLU A 49 -5.74 -1.63 -4.11
CA GLU A 49 -6.51 -1.57 -5.36
C GLU A 49 -7.02 -0.15 -5.65
N ARG A 50 -7.55 0.54 -4.64
CA ARG A 50 -7.97 1.95 -4.78
C ARG A 50 -6.81 2.85 -5.19
N PHE A 51 -5.64 2.66 -4.58
CA PHE A 51 -4.44 3.40 -4.95
C PHE A 51 -4.07 3.18 -6.43
N LEU A 52 -4.12 1.94 -6.91
CA LEU A 52 -3.86 1.60 -8.31
C LEU A 52 -4.89 2.21 -9.27
N GLN A 53 -6.17 2.22 -8.90
CA GLN A 53 -7.25 2.83 -9.70
C GLN A 53 -7.17 4.35 -9.78
N THR A 54 -6.52 4.98 -8.79
CA THR A 54 -6.33 6.44 -8.74
C THR A 54 -5.10 6.90 -9.54
N GLY A 55 -4.33 5.96 -10.13
CA GLY A 55 -3.16 6.27 -10.95
C GLY A 55 -3.49 7.32 -12.01
N THR A 56 -2.69 8.39 -12.06
CA THR A 56 -2.87 9.49 -13.01
C THR A 56 -2.88 8.93 -14.43
N ASN A 57 -4.04 8.98 -15.10
CA ASN A 57 -4.08 8.93 -16.55
C ASN A 57 -3.36 10.18 -17.05
N LEU A 58 -2.11 10.01 -17.48
CA LEU A 58 -1.36 10.98 -18.29
C LEU A 58 -1.62 10.70 -19.77
#